data_AF-A0A921H046-F1
#
_entry.id   AF-A0A921H046-F1
#
_cell.length_a   1.000
_cell.length_b   1.000
_cell.length_c   1.000
_cell.angle_alpha   90.00
_cell.angle_beta   90.00
_cell.angle_gamma   90.00
#
_symmetry.space_group_name_H-M   'P 1'
#
loop_
_entity.id
_entity.type
_entity.pdbx_description
1 polymer ?
#
loop_
_entity_poly.entity_id
_entity_poly.type
_entity_poly.pdbx_seq_one_letter_code
_entity_poly.pdbx_strand_id
1 'polypeptide(L)'
;MSVLIWLLIIIAFALAFIGLIKPIIPSVLMLWVGFLIYQFGIHNSHLSWVFYVSMLLFTIFILVADFIMNKYFVNKFGGSKISEYVALIGVLVGCFVFPPFGIIIIPFMAVLVVELILESNFKQALSASFGSVIAFLASSIAQAIIMIIMVIWFFIEVII
;
A
#
# COMPACT_ATOMS: atom_id res chain seq x y z
N MET A 1 12.73 30.18 -3.00
CA MET A 1 12.17 29.45 -1.84
C MET A 1 11.00 28.56 -2.26
N SER A 2 9.98 29.09 -2.97
CA SER A 2 8.82 28.33 -3.45
C SER A 2 9.14 27.14 -4.36
N VAL A 3 10.05 27.30 -5.34
CA VAL A 3 10.42 26.23 -6.28
C VAL A 3 11.01 25.00 -5.58
N LEU A 4 11.84 25.22 -4.54
CA LEU A 4 12.45 24.13 -3.78
C LEU A 4 11.39 23.32 -3.02
N ILE A 5 10.41 23.99 -2.42
CA ILE A 5 9.31 23.34 -1.68
C ILE A 5 8.45 22.51 -2.64
N TRP A 6 8.11 23.05 -3.80
CA TRP A 6 7.40 22.31 -4.84
C TRP A 6 8.15 21.07 -5.32
N LEU A 7 9.47 21.19 -5.49
CA LEU A 7 10.32 20.06 -5.86
C LEU A 7 10.29 18.97 -4.77
N LEU A 8 10.33 19.34 -3.49
CA LEU A 8 10.21 18.40 -2.37
C LEU A 8 8.83 17.71 -2.34
N ILE A 9 7.75 18.43 -2.61
CA ILE A 9 6.39 17.86 -2.70
C ILE A 9 6.31 16.84 -3.84
N ILE A 10 6.82 17.19 -5.03
CA ILE A 10 6.83 16.28 -6.18
C ILE A 10 7.69 15.04 -5.89
N ILE A 11 8.85 15.21 -5.25
CA ILE A 11 9.67 14.09 -4.81
C ILE A 11 8.90 13.22 -3.81
N ALA A 12 8.16 13.83 -2.87
CA ALA A 12 7.37 13.08 -1.91
C ALA A 12 6.30 12.23 -2.61
N PHE A 13 5.56 12.80 -3.55
CA PHE A 13 4.57 12.04 -4.32
C PHE A 13 5.21 10.95 -5.20
N ALA A 14 6.32 11.25 -5.86
CA ALA A 14 7.07 10.26 -6.63
C ALA A 14 7.54 9.08 -5.73
N LEU A 15 8.07 9.39 -4.55
CA LEU A 15 8.47 8.39 -3.57
C LEU A 15 7.26 7.60 -3.03
N ALA A 16 6.09 8.20 -2.91
CA ALA A 16 4.86 7.49 -2.55
C ALA A 16 4.52 6.39 -3.58
N PHE A 17 4.54 6.73 -4.87
CA PHE A 17 4.28 5.77 -5.95
C PHE A 17 5.39 4.73 -6.10
N ILE A 18 6.66 5.12 -5.90
CA ILE A 18 7.77 4.15 -5.84
C ILE A 18 7.58 3.21 -4.64
N GLY A 19 7.09 3.72 -3.50
CA GLY A 19 6.78 2.95 -2.31
C GLY A 19 5.73 1.86 -2.54
N LEU A 20 4.84 2.03 -3.53
CA LEU A 20 3.88 0.99 -3.93
C LEU A 20 4.57 -0.25 -4.54
N ILE A 21 5.69 -0.04 -5.24
CA ILE A 21 6.48 -1.10 -5.89
C ILE A 21 7.59 -1.61 -4.96
N LYS A 22 8.14 -0.71 -4.15
CA LYS A 22 9.27 -0.95 -3.25
C LYS A 22 8.85 -0.55 -1.82
N PRO A 23 8.09 -1.40 -1.10
CA PRO A 23 7.34 -1.03 0.10
C PRO A 23 8.21 -0.97 1.35
N ILE A 24 9.43 -0.44 1.21
CA ILE A 24 10.28 -0.02 2.31
C ILE A 24 9.67 1.19 3.00
N ILE A 25 9.01 2.06 2.22
CA ILE A 25 8.36 3.28 2.71
C ILE A 25 6.85 3.08 2.59
N PRO A 26 6.07 3.28 3.67
CA PRO A 26 4.63 3.27 3.58
C PRO A 26 4.16 4.36 2.61
N SER A 27 3.62 3.94 1.47
CA SER A 27 3.28 4.80 0.33
C SER A 27 2.37 5.97 0.72
N VAL A 28 1.30 5.67 1.47
CA VAL A 28 0.32 6.68 1.92
C VAL A 28 0.94 7.71 2.85
N LEU A 29 1.88 7.31 3.73
CA LEU A 29 2.56 8.26 4.60
C LEU A 29 3.36 9.28 3.81
N MET A 30 3.95 8.88 2.68
CA MET A 30 4.72 9.80 1.84
C MET A 30 3.83 10.82 1.12
N LEU A 31 2.57 10.47 0.80
CA LEU A 31 1.58 11.45 0.34
C LEU A 31 1.29 12.50 1.43
N TRP A 32 1.06 12.05 2.66
CA TRP A 32 0.87 12.95 3.79
C TRP A 32 2.06 13.87 4.01
N VAL A 33 3.29 13.37 3.89
CA VAL A 33 4.50 14.20 3.93
C VAL A 33 4.43 15.31 2.88
N GLY A 34 4.07 15.00 1.63
CA GLY A 34 3.90 16.02 0.58
C GLY A 34 2.84 17.07 0.94
N PHE A 35 1.69 16.66 1.47
CA PHE A 35 0.62 17.58 1.87
C PHE A 35 1.03 18.49 3.03
N LEU A 36 1.76 17.95 4.02
CA LEU A 36 2.23 18.72 5.16
C LEU A 36 3.39 19.66 4.79
N ILE A 37 4.27 19.24 3.87
CA ILE A 37 5.29 20.13 3.30
C ILE A 37 4.63 21.33 2.62
N TYR A 38 3.54 21.14 1.89
CA TYR A 38 2.80 22.25 1.30
C TYR A 38 2.21 23.19 2.37
N GLN A 39 1.47 22.63 3.34
CA GLN A 39 0.78 23.39 4.39
C GLN A 39 1.72 24.26 5.23
N PHE A 40 2.90 23.74 5.58
CA PHE A 40 3.84 24.44 6.46
C PHE A 40 4.96 25.14 5.71
N GLY A 41 5.25 24.73 4.47
CA GLY A 41 6.36 25.25 3.69
C GLY A 41 6.01 26.51 2.90
N ILE A 42 4.77 26.65 2.42
CA ILE A 42 4.35 27.79 1.59
C ILE A 42 3.58 28.80 2.45
N HIS A 43 4.10 30.04 2.51
CA HIS A 43 3.47 31.14 3.24
C HIS A 43 2.14 31.55 2.58
N ASN A 44 1.11 31.76 3.40
CA ASN A 44 -0.25 32.17 3.02
C ASN A 44 -1.05 31.18 2.17
N SER A 45 -0.58 29.95 1.98
CA SER A 45 -1.38 28.87 1.39
C SER A 45 -1.87 27.93 2.49
N HIS A 46 -3.16 27.61 2.46
CA HIS A 46 -3.76 26.67 3.40
C HIS A 46 -4.64 25.68 2.66
N LEU A 47 -4.42 24.40 2.92
CA LEU A 47 -5.33 23.35 2.49
C LEU A 47 -6.57 23.40 3.39
N SER A 48 -7.76 23.26 2.80
CA SER A 48 -9.02 23.28 3.57
C SER A 48 -9.08 22.12 4.57
N TRP A 49 -9.84 22.31 5.65
CA TRP A 49 -10.18 21.20 6.56
C TRP A 49 -10.89 20.05 5.81
N VAL A 50 -11.65 20.38 4.75
CA VAL A 50 -12.32 19.39 3.88
C VAL A 50 -11.29 18.52 3.15
N PHE A 51 -10.17 19.10 2.71
CA PHE A 51 -9.07 18.36 2.10
C PHE A 51 -8.54 17.32 3.09
N TYR A 52 -8.23 17.72 4.32
CA TYR A 52 -7.67 16.80 5.33
C TYR A 52 -8.62 15.67 5.71
N VAL A 53 -9.92 15.97 5.90
CA VAL A 53 -10.92 14.94 6.19
C VAL A 53 -11.04 13.95 5.02
N SER A 54 -11.05 14.45 3.79
CA SER A 54 -11.07 13.62 2.58
C SER A 54 -9.84 12.73 2.47
N MET A 55 -8.63 13.27 2.70
CA MET A 55 -7.39 12.50 2.66
C MET A 55 -7.33 11.42 3.76
N LEU A 56 -7.85 11.71 4.95
CA LEU A 56 -7.95 10.75 6.05
C LEU A 56 -8.91 9.61 5.67
N LEU A 57 -10.05 9.95 5.06
CA LEU A 57 -11.02 8.96 4.59
C LEU A 57 -10.45 8.08 3.47
N PHE A 58 -9.72 8.64 2.50
CA PHE A 58 -9.00 7.85 1.49
C PHE A 58 -7.91 6.95 2.09
N THR A 59 -7.21 7.43 3.12
CA THR A 59 -6.22 6.63 3.86
C THR A 59 -6.91 5.41 4.51
N ILE A 60 -8.08 5.61 5.12
CA ILE A 60 -8.88 4.50 5.67
C ILE A 60 -9.29 3.53 4.55
N PHE A 61 -9.74 4.03 3.40
CA PHE A 61 -10.10 3.17 2.27
C PHE A 61 -8.94 2.32 1.76
N ILE A 62 -7.72 2.85 1.75
CA ILE A 62 -6.52 2.08 1.42
C ILE A 62 -6.30 0.94 2.43
N LEU A 63 -6.32 1.24 3.73
CA LEU A 63 -6.13 0.23 4.77
C LEU A 63 -7.22 -0.86 4.74
N VAL A 64 -8.47 -0.45 4.47
CA VAL A 64 -9.59 -1.37 4.31
C VAL A 64 -9.43 -2.22 3.05
N ALA A 65 -8.98 -1.63 1.93
CA ALA A 65 -8.71 -2.38 0.71
C ALA A 65 -7.64 -3.44 0.92
N ASP A 66 -6.56 -3.16 1.65
CA ASP A 66 -5.52 -4.14 1.97
C ASP A 66 -6.07 -5.33 2.72
N PHE A 67 -6.88 -5.06 3.76
CA PHE A 67 -7.48 -6.11 4.57
C PHE A 67 -8.49 -6.95 3.76
N ILE A 68 -9.37 -6.28 3.00
CA ILE A 68 -10.38 -6.96 2.18
C ILE A 68 -9.73 -7.81 1.09
N MET A 69 -8.73 -7.29 0.38
CA MET A 69 -8.06 -8.00 -0.71
C MET A 69 -7.29 -9.22 -0.19
N ASN A 70 -6.57 -9.09 0.93
CA ASN A 70 -5.90 -10.23 1.56
C ASN A 70 -6.88 -11.31 1.98
N LYS A 71 -7.93 -10.92 2.72
CA LYS A 71 -8.95 -11.85 3.15
C LYS A 71 -9.67 -12.52 1.98
N TYR A 72 -10.05 -11.76 0.96
CA TYR A 72 -10.82 -12.28 -0.17
C TYR A 72 -9.98 -13.22 -1.04
N PHE A 73 -8.78 -12.82 -1.46
CA PHE A 73 -7.98 -13.62 -2.38
C PHE A 73 -7.32 -14.81 -1.70
N VAL A 74 -6.83 -14.71 -0.46
CA VAL A 74 -6.25 -15.89 0.21
C VAL A 74 -7.32 -16.95 0.46
N ASN A 75 -8.51 -16.57 0.97
CA ASN A 75 -9.61 -17.52 1.16
C ASN A 75 -10.13 -18.09 -0.17
N LYS A 76 -10.26 -17.25 -1.21
CA LYS A 76 -10.73 -17.70 -2.53
C LYS A 76 -9.82 -18.76 -3.14
N PHE A 77 -8.54 -18.70 -2.83
CA PHE A 77 -7.54 -19.67 -3.28
C PHE A 77 -7.33 -20.83 -2.30
N GLY A 78 -8.19 -20.98 -1.29
CA GLY A 78 -8.22 -22.12 -0.38
C GLY A 78 -7.23 -22.02 0.79
N GLY A 79 -6.72 -20.82 1.09
CA GLY A 79 -5.87 -20.60 2.25
C GLY A 79 -6.68 -20.49 3.54
N SER A 80 -6.10 -20.99 4.62
CA SER A 80 -6.63 -20.84 5.97
C SER A 80 -6.62 -19.39 6.48
N LYS A 81 -7.37 -19.11 7.57
CA LYS A 81 -7.33 -17.81 8.26
C LYS A 81 -5.91 -17.44 8.72
N ILE A 82 -5.09 -18.43 9.08
CA ILE A 82 -3.70 -18.21 9.49
C ILE A 82 -2.89 -17.72 8.30
N SER A 83 -3.11 -18.30 7.11
CA SER A 83 -2.48 -17.87 5.86
C SER A 83 -2.83 -16.44 5.46
N GLU A 84 -4.00 -15.92 5.81
CA GLU A 84 -4.32 -14.50 5.61
C GLU A 84 -3.36 -13.58 6.39
N TYR A 85 -3.14 -13.86 7.68
CA TYR A 85 -2.23 -13.08 8.52
C TYR A 85 -0.76 -13.28 8.12
N VAL A 86 -0.40 -14.50 7.75
CA VAL A 86 0.96 -14.84 7.30
C VAL A 86 1.27 -14.14 5.97
N ALA A 87 0.31 -14.02 5.06
CA ALA A 87 0.47 -13.22 3.83
C ALA A 87 0.73 -11.75 4.16
N LEU A 88 -0.08 -11.14 5.03
CA LEU A 88 0.09 -9.73 5.45
C LEU A 88 1.46 -9.47 6.09
N ILE A 89 1.85 -10.31 7.05
CA ILE A 89 3.17 -10.20 7.72
C ILE A 89 4.30 -10.50 6.73
N GLY A 90 4.10 -11.49 5.86
CA GLY A 90 5.05 -11.89 4.84
C GLY A 90 5.34 -10.78 3.84
N VAL A 91 4.33 -10.01 3.42
CA VAL A 91 4.53 -8.81 2.60
C VAL A 91 5.40 -7.80 3.36
N LEU A 92 5.06 -7.52 4.63
CA LEU A 92 5.78 -6.53 5.45
C LEU A 92 7.25 -6.93 5.70
N VAL A 93 7.52 -8.21 5.95
CA VAL A 93 8.89 -8.74 6.06
C VAL A 93 9.60 -8.73 4.69
N GLY A 94 8.88 -9.10 3.63
CA GLY A 94 9.37 -9.10 2.25
C GLY A 94 9.81 -7.71 1.76
N CYS A 95 9.27 -6.64 2.34
CA CYS A 95 9.72 -5.27 2.08
C CYS A 95 11.19 -5.02 2.46
N PHE A 96 11.71 -5.75 3.45
CA PHE A 96 13.08 -5.60 3.93
C PHE A 96 14.00 -6.71 3.41
N VAL A 97 13.44 -7.86 3.02
CA VAL A 97 14.18 -9.03 2.57
C VAL A 97 14.15 -9.11 1.04
N PHE A 98 15.26 -8.76 0.38
CA PHE A 98 15.44 -8.79 -1.08
C PHE A 98 14.43 -7.95 -1.90
N PRO A 99 14.35 -6.62 -1.72
CA PRO A 99 13.45 -5.77 -2.49
C PRO A 99 13.89 -5.65 -3.97
N PRO A 100 12.97 -5.58 -4.95
CA PRO A 100 11.51 -5.58 -4.80
C PRO A 100 10.89 -6.98 -4.74
N PHE A 101 11.62 -8.04 -5.12
CA PHE A 101 11.04 -9.37 -5.29
C PHE A 101 10.59 -10.04 -3.98
N GLY A 102 11.16 -9.64 -2.85
CA GLY A 102 10.82 -10.13 -1.52
C GLY A 102 9.34 -10.06 -1.19
N ILE A 103 8.66 -9.01 -1.64
CA ILE A 103 7.22 -8.76 -1.37
C ILE A 103 6.30 -9.78 -2.06
N ILE A 104 6.83 -10.54 -3.01
CA ILE A 104 6.12 -11.61 -3.70
C ILE A 104 6.63 -12.94 -3.18
N ILE A 105 7.96 -13.13 -3.15
CA ILE A 105 8.59 -14.41 -2.82
C ILE A 105 8.36 -14.77 -1.34
N ILE A 106 8.54 -13.82 -0.42
CA ILE A 106 8.42 -14.10 1.02
C ILE A 106 6.99 -14.47 1.41
N PRO A 107 5.92 -13.70 1.11
CA PRO A 107 4.57 -14.12 1.46
C PRO A 107 4.16 -15.40 0.75
N PHE A 108 4.56 -15.61 -0.51
CA PHE A 108 4.31 -16.88 -1.22
C PHE A 108 4.91 -18.06 -0.47
N MET A 109 6.21 -18.00 -0.15
CA MET A 109 6.90 -19.09 0.55
C MET A 109 6.39 -19.27 1.99
N ALA A 110 6.08 -18.19 2.69
CA ALA A 110 5.57 -18.24 4.05
C ALA A 110 4.19 -18.92 4.11
N VAL A 111 3.27 -18.52 3.22
CA VAL A 111 1.95 -19.15 3.10
C VAL A 111 2.08 -20.60 2.66
N LEU A 112 2.98 -20.92 1.72
CA LEU A 112 3.19 -22.30 1.27
C LEU A 112 3.60 -23.21 2.43
N VAL A 113 4.57 -22.78 3.23
CA VAL A 113 5.06 -23.56 4.38
C VAL A 113 3.98 -23.69 5.44
N VAL A 114 3.29 -22.60 5.78
CA VAL A 114 2.25 -22.61 6.82
C VAL A 114 1.08 -23.50 6.41
N GLU A 115 0.59 -23.40 5.18
CA GLU A 115 -0.55 -24.18 4.74
C GLU A 115 -0.20 -25.67 4.61
N LEU A 116 1.05 -26.01 4.22
CA LEU A 116 1.54 -27.39 4.26
C LEU A 116 1.58 -27.96 5.69
N ILE A 117 1.96 -27.15 6.68
CA ILE A 117 1.96 -27.59 8.09
C ILE A 117 0.54 -27.82 8.60
N LEU A 118 -0.42 -27.00 8.17
CA LEU A 118 -1.81 -27.05 8.64
C LEU A 118 -2.61 -28.20 8.01
N GLU A 119 -2.56 -28.34 6.69
CA GLU A 119 -3.44 -29.26 5.95
C GLU A 119 -2.69 -30.36 5.18
N SER A 120 -1.35 -30.30 5.10
CA SER A 120 -0.49 -31.28 4.40
C SER A 120 -0.85 -31.55 2.93
N ASN A 121 -1.67 -30.68 2.33
CA ASN A 121 -2.10 -30.79 0.94
C ASN A 121 -1.33 -29.80 0.06
N PHE A 122 -0.38 -30.33 -0.72
CA PHE A 122 0.48 -29.51 -1.58
C PHE A 122 -0.30 -28.69 -2.62
N LYS A 123 -1.36 -29.24 -3.20
CA LYS A 123 -2.15 -28.54 -4.22
C LYS A 123 -2.86 -27.33 -3.63
N GLN A 124 -3.40 -27.48 -2.43
CA GLN A 124 -4.08 -26.40 -1.71
C GLN A 124 -3.09 -25.35 -1.21
N ALA A 125 -1.97 -25.78 -0.62
CA ALA A 125 -0.91 -24.86 -0.18
C ALA A 125 -0.37 -24.02 -1.34
N LEU A 126 -0.13 -24.63 -2.49
CA LEU A 126 0.31 -23.92 -3.68
C LEU A 126 -0.74 -22.90 -4.17
N SER A 127 -2.01 -23.31 -4.19
CA SER A 127 -3.13 -22.42 -4.54
C SER A 127 -3.21 -21.22 -3.59
N ALA A 128 -3.20 -21.45 -2.27
CA ALA A 128 -3.24 -20.41 -1.24
C ALA A 128 -2.05 -19.43 -1.37
N SER A 129 -0.86 -19.95 -1.70
CA SER A 129 0.34 -19.15 -1.94
C SER A 129 0.18 -18.21 -3.14
N PHE A 130 -0.39 -18.70 -4.25
CA PHE A 130 -0.77 -17.82 -5.37
C PHE A 130 -1.84 -16.79 -4.96
N GLY A 131 -2.79 -17.19 -4.11
CA GLY A 131 -3.76 -16.29 -3.49
C GLY A 131 -3.10 -15.11 -2.78
N SER A 132 -2.00 -15.33 -2.05
CA SER A 132 -1.27 -14.26 -1.35
C SER A 132 -0.61 -13.24 -2.31
N VAL A 133 -0.08 -13.72 -3.44
CA VAL A 133 0.53 -12.84 -4.46
C VAL A 133 -0.55 -12.02 -5.15
N ILE A 134 -1.67 -12.66 -5.51
CA ILE A 134 -2.80 -11.98 -6.15
C ILE A 134 -3.45 -10.98 -5.19
N ALA A 135 -3.58 -11.32 -3.91
CA ALA A 135 -4.03 -10.40 -2.86
C ALA A 135 -3.19 -9.13 -2.83
N PHE A 136 -1.86 -9.28 -2.75
CA PHE A 136 -0.94 -8.16 -2.74
C PHE A 136 -1.09 -7.30 -4.01
N LEU A 137 -1.02 -7.91 -5.20
CA LEU A 137 -1.14 -7.18 -6.46
C LEU A 137 -2.48 -6.44 -6.59
N ALA A 138 -3.58 -7.07 -6.22
CA ALA A 138 -4.90 -6.46 -6.24
C ALA A 138 -5.00 -5.28 -5.26
N SER A 139 -4.47 -5.43 -4.03
CA SER A 139 -4.39 -4.34 -3.07
C SER A 139 -3.55 -3.17 -3.58
N SER A 140 -2.37 -3.44 -4.15
CA SER A 140 -1.48 -2.42 -4.72
C SER A 140 -2.13 -1.66 -5.87
N ILE A 141 -2.90 -2.33 -6.74
CA ILE A 141 -3.65 -1.64 -7.81
C ILE A 141 -4.73 -0.73 -7.22
N ALA A 142 -5.50 -1.21 -6.24
CA ALA A 142 -6.51 -0.39 -5.58
C ALA A 142 -5.89 0.84 -4.89
N GLN A 143 -4.77 0.64 -4.19
CA GLN A 143 -4.00 1.73 -3.60
C GLN A 143 -3.54 2.75 -4.64
N ALA A 144 -2.96 2.29 -5.77
CA ALA A 144 -2.46 3.18 -6.81
C ALA A 144 -3.57 4.10 -7.36
N ILE A 145 -4.78 3.56 -7.57
CA ILE A 145 -5.94 4.34 -8.04
C ILE A 145 -6.32 5.40 -7.00
N ILE A 146 -6.44 5.03 -5.73
CA ILE A 146 -6.80 5.96 -4.65
C ILE A 146 -5.73 7.03 -4.50
N MET A 147 -4.45 6.67 -4.54
CA MET A 147 -3.32 7.60 -4.46
C MET A 147 -3.31 8.60 -5.62
N ILE A 148 -3.63 8.16 -6.84
CA ILE A 148 -3.78 9.07 -7.99
C ILE A 148 -4.90 10.09 -7.72
N ILE A 149 -6.05 9.63 -7.21
CA ILE A 149 -7.17 10.52 -6.85
C ILE A 149 -6.73 11.54 -5.79
N MET A 150 -6.02 11.09 -4.74
CA MET A 150 -5.52 11.97 -3.67
C MET A 150 -4.58 13.05 -4.22
N VAL A 151 -3.66 12.68 -5.11
CA VAL A 151 -2.71 13.62 -5.72
C VAL A 151 -3.41 14.60 -6.65
N ILE A 152 -4.36 14.14 -7.47
CA ILE A 152 -5.16 15.01 -8.34
C ILE A 152 -5.96 16.01 -7.51
N TRP A 153 -6.64 15.54 -6.45
CA TRP A 153 -7.39 16.41 -5.54
C TRP A 153 -6.48 17.46 -4.93
N PHE A 154 -5.29 17.07 -4.45
CA PHE A 154 -4.31 18.01 -3.92
C PHE A 154 -3.98 19.13 -4.92
N PHE A 155 -3.68 18.82 -6.18
CA PHE A 155 -3.40 19.87 -7.16
C PHE A 155 -4.62 20.76 -7.45
N ILE A 156 -5.84 20.21 -7.44
CA ILE A 156 -7.07 21.00 -7.59
C ILE A 156 -7.21 21.99 -6.42
N GLU A 157 -7.08 21.51 -5.19
CA GLU A 157 -7.18 22.32 -3.97
C GLU A 157 -6.14 23.46 -3.94
N VAL A 158 -4.94 23.21 -4.48
CA VAL A 158 -3.87 24.21 -4.51
C VAL A 158 -4.11 25.29 -5.58
N ILE A 159 -4.86 24.98 -6.64
CA ILE A 159 -5.13 25.93 -7.74
C ILE A 159 -6.31 26.87 -7.41
N ILE A 160 -7.26 26.41 -6.59
CA ILE A 160 -8.47 27.15 -6.20
C ILE A 160 -8.16 28.10 -5.04
#